data_AF-A0A2S7JCJ2-F1
#
_entry.id   AF-A0A2S7JCJ2-F1
#
_cell.length_a   1.000
_cell.length_b   1.000
_cell.length_c   1.000
_cell.angle_alpha   90.00
_cell.angle_beta   90.00
_cell.angle_gamma   90.00
#
_symmetry.space_group_name_H-M   'P 1'
#
loop_
_entity.id
_entity.type
_entity.pdbx_description
1 polymer ?
#
loop_
_entity_poly.entity_id
_entity_poly.type
_entity_poly.pdbx_seq_one_letter_code
_entity_poly.pdbx_strand_id
1 'polypeptide(L)'
;MTPPPPLSHAGLAGALGHEAADKRLDILRRIGQVGSISEAARGADVSYKAAWQAIDTLTNLAGAPLVERTVGGSGGGGAQLTATGLQLLDAADTLATLRQQALAQVAQRHAPADGVAPRLAALSLRTSMRNQLPCQVVALQRAGRAMQVRLRLSDGSTLVSRITRESAELLDLAVGSEVLALAKATAVAVLAAPANGSALPNRLHGTVARLARSTSGDEVVLTLACGLQMVGFSAPGLQLKVGQAAVVVFDDAAVVLAIGG
;
A
#
# COMPACT_ATOMS: atom_id res chain seq x y z
N MET A 1 -17.72 -28.56 3.18
CA MET A 1 -17.14 -27.20 3.15
C MET A 1 -17.74 -26.42 4.31
N THR A 2 -16.98 -26.28 5.40
CA THR A 2 -17.37 -25.43 6.55
C THR A 2 -17.34 -23.96 6.10
N PRO A 3 -18.35 -23.14 6.46
CA PRO A 3 -18.32 -21.71 6.15
C PRO A 3 -17.10 -21.05 6.85
N PRO A 4 -16.48 -20.04 6.23
CA PRO A 4 -15.37 -19.31 6.85
C PRO A 4 -15.86 -18.65 8.16
N PRO A 5 -15.02 -18.60 9.21
CA PRO A 5 -15.41 -18.01 10.48
C PRO A 5 -15.74 -16.51 10.31
N PRO A 6 -16.61 -15.96 11.17
CA PRO A 6 -16.95 -14.55 11.15
C PRO A 6 -15.73 -13.67 11.52
N LEU A 7 -15.78 -12.45 11.01
CA LEU A 7 -14.76 -11.41 11.09
C LEU A 7 -14.60 -10.86 12.52
N SER A 8 -13.38 -10.77 13.06
CA SER A 8 -13.12 -10.31 14.44
C SER A 8 -12.92 -8.80 14.59
N HIS A 9 -13.10 -8.31 15.82
CA HIS A 9 -13.23 -6.88 16.18
C HIS A 9 -11.95 -6.05 16.14
N ALA A 10 -10.82 -6.63 16.57
CA ALA A 10 -9.55 -5.90 16.75
C ALA A 10 -9.05 -5.28 15.43
N GLY A 11 -9.32 -5.92 14.30
CA GLY A 11 -9.08 -5.36 12.98
C GLY A 11 -10.37 -5.02 12.24
N LEU A 12 -11.55 -5.10 12.83
CA LEU A 12 -12.67 -4.30 12.31
C LEU A 12 -12.43 -2.82 12.63
N ALA A 13 -12.09 -2.51 13.89
CA ALA A 13 -11.68 -1.18 14.32
C ALA A 13 -10.28 -0.82 13.80
N GLY A 14 -9.31 -1.75 13.89
CA GLY A 14 -7.95 -1.54 13.35
C GLY A 14 -7.91 -1.42 11.82
N ALA A 15 -8.79 -2.11 11.08
CA ALA A 15 -8.88 -1.96 9.64
C ALA A 15 -9.98 -1.00 9.19
N LEU A 16 -10.56 -0.18 10.06
CA LEU A 16 -11.35 0.97 9.61
C LEU A 16 -10.82 2.29 10.20
N GLY A 17 -9.79 2.19 11.04
CA GLY A 17 -9.24 3.29 11.83
C GLY A 17 -7.72 3.42 11.71
N HIS A 18 -7.10 2.93 10.64
CA HIS A 18 -5.67 3.13 10.41
C HIS A 18 -5.38 4.47 9.72
N GLU A 19 -5.90 5.56 10.28
CA GLU A 19 -5.36 6.89 10.04
C GLU A 19 -4.42 7.29 11.20
N ALA A 20 -3.66 6.32 11.72
CA ALA A 20 -2.59 6.60 12.68
C ALA A 20 -1.49 7.38 11.93
N ALA A 21 -1.69 8.70 11.90
CA ALA A 21 -0.88 9.75 11.30
C ALA A 21 -0.50 9.49 9.83
N ASP A 22 -1.37 9.90 8.88
CA ASP A 22 -0.87 10.22 7.54
C ASP A 22 0.25 11.26 7.70
N LYS A 23 1.51 10.80 7.58
CA LYS A 23 2.69 11.64 7.77
C LYS A 23 2.66 12.87 6.88
N ARG A 24 1.99 12.80 5.72
CA ARG A 24 1.86 13.97 4.84
C ARG A 24 1.04 15.07 5.51
N LEU A 25 -0.08 14.72 6.16
CA LEU A 25 -0.90 15.68 6.90
C LEU A 25 -0.18 16.19 8.15
N ASP A 26 0.58 15.33 8.85
CA ASP A 26 1.41 15.77 9.98
C ASP A 26 2.47 16.79 9.56
N ILE A 27 3.18 16.54 8.45
CA ILE A 27 4.15 17.47 7.87
C ILE A 27 3.47 18.81 7.53
N LEU A 28 2.31 18.79 6.87
CA LEU A 28 1.57 20.00 6.53
C LEU A 28 1.17 20.78 7.80
N ARG A 29 0.65 20.09 8.82
CA ARG A 29 0.29 20.70 10.11
C ARG A 29 1.48 21.35 10.80
N ARG A 30 2.64 20.67 10.82
CA ARG A 30 3.88 21.19 11.40
C ARG A 30 4.41 22.41 10.66
N ILE A 31 4.31 22.45 9.32
CA ILE A 31 4.69 23.64 8.55
C ILE A 31 3.89 24.86 9.01
N GLY A 32 2.58 24.71 9.24
CA GLY A 32 1.74 25.79 9.79
C GLY A 32 2.15 26.25 11.19
N GLN A 33 2.76 25.38 12.00
CA GLN A 33 3.20 25.69 13.36
C GLN A 33 4.58 26.36 13.40
N VAL A 34 5.54 25.85 12.62
CA VAL A 34 6.96 26.26 12.72
C VAL A 34 7.42 27.19 11.60
N GLY A 35 6.64 27.33 10.53
CA GLY A 35 6.96 28.20 9.40
C GLY A 35 8.14 27.74 8.53
N SER A 36 8.57 26.48 8.66
CA SER A 36 9.75 25.93 8.00
C SER A 36 9.56 24.47 7.61
N ILE A 37 9.81 24.15 6.33
CA ILE A 37 9.73 22.78 5.81
C ILE A 37 10.82 21.89 6.42
N SER A 38 12.03 22.43 6.60
CA SER A 38 13.15 21.65 7.15
C SER A 38 12.96 21.32 8.63
N GLU A 39 12.29 22.19 9.38
CA GLU A 39 11.92 21.94 10.77
C GLU A 39 10.72 21.00 10.89
N ALA A 40 9.70 21.19 10.06
CA ALA A 40 8.56 20.27 9.99
C ALA A 40 9.00 18.83 9.65
N ALA A 41 9.93 18.67 8.70
CA ALA A 41 10.50 17.37 8.33
C ALA A 41 11.17 16.68 9.53
N ARG A 42 12.01 17.42 10.28
CA ARG A 42 12.66 16.91 11.50
C ARG A 42 11.64 16.54 12.57
N GLY A 43 10.61 17.36 12.75
CA GLY A 43 9.55 17.11 13.73
C GLY A 43 8.71 15.87 13.40
N ALA A 44 8.51 15.57 12.12
CA ALA A 44 7.76 14.40 11.63
C ALA A 44 8.62 13.13 11.46
N ASP A 45 9.90 13.17 11.87
CA ASP A 45 10.86 12.08 11.69
C ASP A 45 10.97 11.58 10.24
N VAL A 46 11.08 12.53 9.30
CA VAL A 46 11.27 12.23 7.86
C VAL A 46 12.40 13.06 7.28
N SER A 47 12.95 12.59 6.16
CA SER A 47 13.91 13.38 5.41
C SER A 47 13.28 14.65 4.83
N TYR A 48 14.08 15.70 4.63
CA TYR A 48 13.63 16.91 3.94
C TYR A 48 13.03 16.63 2.56
N LYS A 49 13.56 15.62 1.86
CA LYS A 49 13.03 15.19 0.55
C LYS A 49 11.67 14.51 0.67
N ALA A 50 11.45 13.69 1.70
CA ALA A 50 10.14 13.11 1.99
C ALA A 50 9.11 14.18 2.34
N ALA A 51 9.50 15.23 3.08
CA ALA A 51 8.62 16.37 3.36
C ALA A 51 8.20 17.12 2.08
N TRP A 52 9.12 17.37 1.15
CA TRP A 52 8.76 17.91 -0.15
C TRP A 52 7.82 16.98 -0.94
N GLN A 53 8.13 15.69 -0.98
CA GLN A 53 7.27 14.71 -1.66
C GLN A 53 5.85 14.67 -1.05
N ALA A 54 5.73 14.82 0.27
CA ALA A 54 4.44 14.93 0.94
C ALA A 54 3.65 16.17 0.49
N ILE A 55 4.30 17.34 0.48
CA ILE A 55 3.69 18.61 0.03
C ILE A 55 3.24 18.50 -1.44
N ASP A 56 4.10 17.99 -2.31
CA ASP A 56 3.80 17.82 -3.74
C ASP A 56 2.64 16.85 -3.95
N THR A 57 2.63 15.74 -3.20
CA THR A 57 1.54 14.74 -3.27
C THR A 57 0.21 15.36 -2.86
N LEU A 58 0.17 16.03 -1.70
CA LEU A 58 -1.06 16.66 -1.22
C LEU A 58 -1.52 17.80 -2.13
N THR A 59 -0.59 18.60 -2.65
CA THR A 59 -0.89 19.67 -3.62
C THR A 59 -1.54 19.12 -4.89
N ASN A 60 -0.98 18.04 -5.45
CA ASN A 60 -1.56 17.39 -6.64
C ASN A 60 -2.94 16.79 -6.36
N LEU A 61 -3.14 16.20 -5.19
CA LEU A 61 -4.44 15.64 -4.79
C LEU A 61 -5.49 16.74 -4.54
N ALA A 62 -5.09 17.87 -3.97
CA ALA A 62 -5.96 19.01 -3.72
C ALA A 62 -6.27 19.84 -4.98
N GLY A 63 -5.43 19.74 -6.01
CA GLY A 63 -5.54 20.53 -7.24
C GLY A 63 -5.19 22.02 -7.06
N ALA A 64 -4.60 22.40 -5.92
CA ALA A 64 -4.20 23.77 -5.61
C ALA A 64 -2.99 23.79 -4.63
N PRO A 65 -2.13 24.82 -4.67
CA PRO A 65 -1.01 24.95 -3.74
C PRO A 65 -1.46 24.98 -2.28
N LEU A 66 -0.82 24.17 -1.44
CA LEU A 66 -1.11 24.11 0.00
C LEU A 66 -0.10 24.88 0.85
N VAL A 67 1.08 25.18 0.30
CA VAL A 67 2.18 25.88 0.96
C VAL A 67 2.73 26.95 0.03
N GLU A 68 2.89 28.16 0.55
CA GLU A 68 3.59 29.27 -0.09
C GLU A 68 4.96 29.48 0.54
N ARG A 69 5.95 29.88 -0.28
CA ARG A 69 7.30 30.21 0.20
C ARG A 69 7.41 31.71 0.37
N THR A 70 7.80 32.15 1.55
CA THR A 70 8.16 33.55 1.78
C THR A 70 9.57 33.78 1.27
N VAL A 71 9.77 34.74 0.36
CA VAL A 71 11.11 35.13 -0.10
C VAL A 71 11.78 35.91 1.03
N GLY A 72 12.77 35.30 1.69
CA GLY A 72 13.57 35.94 2.73
C GLY A 72 15.05 35.83 2.39
N GLY A 73 15.81 36.92 2.60
CA GLY A 73 17.23 37.08 2.30
C GLY A 73 18.16 36.12 3.05
N SER A 74 19.34 36.59 3.48
CA SER A 74 20.50 35.77 3.92
C SER A 74 20.27 34.73 5.03
N GLY A 75 19.08 34.64 5.63
CA GLY A 75 18.66 33.61 6.61
C GLY A 75 17.73 32.50 6.10
N GLY A 76 17.34 32.52 4.82
CA GLY A 76 16.47 31.49 4.21
C GLY A 76 14.99 31.83 4.24
N GLY A 77 14.28 31.53 3.15
CA GLY A 77 12.85 31.78 3.00
C GLY A 77 11.99 30.88 3.88
N GLY A 78 10.91 31.45 4.44
CA GLY A 78 9.92 30.73 5.24
C GLY A 78 8.92 29.93 4.38
N ALA A 79 8.10 29.13 5.05
CA ALA A 79 6.97 28.42 4.45
C ALA A 79 5.70 28.70 5.25
N GLN A 80 4.62 29.07 4.59
CA GLN A 80 3.32 29.33 5.20
C GLN A 80 2.24 28.53 4.50
N LEU A 81 1.23 28.09 5.25
CA LEU A 81 0.08 27.42 4.66
C LEU A 81 -0.76 28.41 3.88
N THR A 82 -1.27 27.98 2.73
CA THR A 82 -2.29 28.75 2.00
C THR A 82 -3.64 28.64 2.71
N ALA A 83 -4.60 29.47 2.30
CA ALA A 83 -5.98 29.32 2.76
C ALA A 83 -6.53 27.90 2.48
N THR A 84 -6.21 27.34 1.31
CA THR A 84 -6.57 25.95 0.95
C THR A 84 -5.86 24.93 1.85
N GLY A 85 -4.58 25.16 2.18
CA GLY A 85 -3.83 24.32 3.11
C GLY A 85 -4.48 24.25 4.50
N LEU A 86 -4.93 25.40 5.03
CA LEU A 86 -5.64 25.48 6.31
C LEU A 86 -7.00 24.76 6.25
N GLN A 87 -7.78 24.98 5.18
CA GLN A 87 -9.07 24.31 4.98
C GLN A 87 -8.93 22.79 4.89
N LEU A 88 -7.88 22.29 4.23
CA LEU A 88 -7.61 20.86 4.12
C LEU A 88 -7.31 20.23 5.48
N LEU A 89 -6.54 20.90 6.33
CA LEU A 89 -6.26 20.42 7.69
C LEU A 89 -7.52 20.38 8.56
N ASP A 90 -8.34 21.44 8.51
CA ASP A 90 -9.61 21.50 9.26
C ASP A 90 -10.58 20.38 8.83
N ALA A 91 -10.72 20.15 7.52
CA ALA A 91 -11.54 19.07 6.98
C ALA A 91 -11.01 17.68 7.40
N ALA A 92 -9.69 17.49 7.38
CA ALA A 92 -9.06 16.24 7.80
C ALA A 92 -9.29 15.96 9.29
N ASP A 93 -9.09 16.95 10.15
CA ASP A 93 -9.29 16.83 11.60
C ASP A 93 -10.77 16.54 11.94
N THR A 94 -11.69 17.19 11.24
CA THR A 94 -13.14 16.95 11.36
C THR A 94 -13.49 15.50 10.96
N LEU A 95 -12.98 15.04 9.81
CA LEU A 95 -13.26 13.69 9.32
C LEU A 95 -12.68 12.61 10.25
N ALA A 96 -11.45 12.82 10.74
CA ALA A 96 -10.80 11.91 11.68
C ALA A 96 -11.63 11.77 12.98
N THR A 97 -12.10 12.91 13.51
CA THR A 97 -12.96 12.93 14.71
C THR A 97 -14.25 12.16 14.49
N LEU A 98 -14.97 12.44 13.39
CA LEU A 98 -16.24 11.76 13.08
C LEU A 98 -16.05 10.26 12.84
N ARG A 99 -14.97 9.87 12.15
CA ARG A 99 -14.62 8.46 11.95
C ARG A 99 -14.35 7.76 13.28
N GLN A 100 -13.52 8.34 14.14
CA GLN A 100 -13.20 7.75 15.44
C GLN A 100 -14.47 7.54 16.28
N GLN A 101 -15.37 8.51 16.28
CA GLN A 101 -16.67 8.39 16.95
C GLN A 101 -17.53 7.26 16.37
N ALA A 102 -17.62 7.16 15.04
CA ALA A 102 -18.37 6.10 14.37
C ALA A 102 -17.80 4.71 14.70
N LEU A 103 -16.47 4.57 14.70
CA LEU A 103 -15.80 3.30 15.05
C LEU A 103 -16.04 2.91 16.50
N ALA A 104 -15.97 3.88 17.43
CA ALA A 104 -16.29 3.64 18.82
C ALA A 104 -17.72 3.14 19.00
N GLN A 105 -18.68 3.71 18.27
CA GLN A 105 -20.08 3.26 18.30
C GLN A 105 -20.25 1.84 17.74
N VAL A 106 -19.56 1.50 16.65
CA VAL A 106 -19.62 0.15 16.06
C VAL A 106 -19.04 -0.89 17.02
N ALA A 107 -17.90 -0.57 17.65
CA ALA A 107 -17.25 -1.42 18.64
C ALA A 107 -18.13 -1.69 19.86
N GLN A 108 -18.95 -0.71 20.28
CA GLN A 108 -19.86 -0.86 21.42
C GLN A 108 -21.09 -1.75 21.14
N ARG A 109 -21.53 -1.88 19.88
CA ARG A 109 -22.77 -2.59 19.52
C ARG A 109 -22.62 -4.10 19.35
N HIS A 110 -21.40 -4.64 19.26
CA HIS A 110 -21.16 -6.05 18.96
C HIS A 110 -20.09 -6.64 19.90
N ALA A 111 -20.41 -7.71 20.64
CA ALA A 111 -19.53 -8.37 21.62
C ALA A 111 -18.45 -9.27 20.95
N PRO A 112 -17.29 -9.52 21.59
CA PRO A 112 -16.13 -10.17 20.98
C PRO A 112 -16.35 -11.66 20.71
N ALA A 113 -16.04 -12.10 19.50
CA ALA A 113 -15.81 -13.50 19.15
C ALA A 113 -14.47 -13.62 18.41
N ASP A 114 -13.83 -14.77 18.59
CA ASP A 114 -12.40 -15.03 18.41
C ASP A 114 -11.77 -14.61 17.07
N GLY A 115 -10.45 -14.39 17.15
CA GLY A 115 -9.62 -13.70 16.17
C GLY A 115 -9.56 -14.32 14.77
N VAL A 116 -10.05 -13.57 13.79
CA VAL A 116 -9.31 -13.07 12.62
C VAL A 116 -10.00 -11.81 12.19
N ALA A 117 -9.33 -10.67 12.34
CA ALA A 117 -9.98 -9.45 11.97
C ALA A 117 -9.82 -9.21 10.47
N PRO A 118 -10.92 -8.94 9.75
CA PRO A 118 -10.83 -8.65 8.33
C PRO A 118 -9.96 -7.42 8.14
N ARG A 119 -9.12 -7.45 7.11
CA ARG A 119 -8.39 -6.27 6.65
C ARG A 119 -9.35 -5.33 5.89
N LEU A 120 -10.42 -4.88 6.55
CA LEU A 120 -11.48 -4.03 5.97
C LEU A 120 -10.92 -2.73 5.38
N ALA A 121 -9.75 -2.27 5.84
CA ALA A 121 -9.12 -1.05 5.35
C ALA A 121 -8.80 -1.20 3.86
N ALA A 122 -8.43 -2.42 3.45
CA ALA A 122 -8.21 -2.77 2.05
C ALA A 122 -9.50 -2.71 1.21
N LEU A 123 -10.70 -2.82 1.80
CA LEU A 123 -11.96 -2.69 1.05
C LEU A 123 -12.22 -1.25 0.57
N SER A 124 -11.64 -0.25 1.23
CA SER A 124 -11.78 1.15 0.81
C SER A 124 -10.94 1.50 -0.43
N LEU A 125 -9.93 0.68 -0.75
CA LEU A 125 -9.02 0.94 -1.84
C LEU A 125 -9.66 0.58 -3.19
N ARG A 126 -9.83 1.58 -4.06
CA ARG A 126 -10.21 1.38 -5.46
C ARG A 126 -9.01 1.63 -6.35
N THR A 127 -8.56 0.61 -7.08
CA THR A 127 -7.41 0.69 -7.99
C THR A 127 -7.59 -0.24 -9.18
N SER A 128 -6.92 0.08 -10.30
CA SER A 128 -6.83 -0.81 -11.46
C SER A 128 -5.85 -1.98 -11.27
N MET A 129 -5.08 -1.98 -10.17
CA MET A 129 -4.22 -3.10 -9.81
C MET A 129 -5.08 -4.26 -9.31
N ARG A 130 -5.23 -5.27 -10.16
CA ARG A 130 -6.08 -6.45 -9.92
C ARG A 130 -5.49 -7.43 -8.91
N ASN A 131 -4.17 -7.39 -8.71
CA ASN A 131 -3.50 -8.19 -7.71
C ASN A 131 -3.34 -7.35 -6.46
N GLN A 132 -4.05 -7.73 -5.40
CA GLN A 132 -4.02 -7.05 -4.10
C GLN A 132 -3.83 -8.12 -3.04
N LEU A 133 -2.58 -8.29 -2.61
CA LEU A 133 -2.17 -9.39 -1.75
C LEU A 133 -1.83 -8.85 -0.36
N PRO A 134 -2.62 -9.19 0.67
CA PRO A 134 -2.29 -8.80 2.02
C PRO A 134 -1.04 -9.54 2.50
N CYS A 135 -0.09 -8.80 3.05
CA CYS A 135 1.20 -9.33 3.48
C CYS A 135 1.77 -8.55 4.68
N GLN A 136 2.81 -9.12 5.28
CA GLN A 136 3.56 -8.49 6.37
C GLN A 136 4.97 -8.16 5.90
N VAL A 137 5.48 -6.98 6.26
CA VAL A 137 6.89 -6.61 6.03
C VAL A 137 7.79 -7.44 6.93
N VAL A 138 8.72 -8.19 6.35
CA VAL A 138 9.68 -9.03 7.11
C VAL A 138 11.11 -8.51 7.05
N ALA A 139 11.45 -7.68 6.06
CA ALA A 139 12.75 -7.02 6.00
C ALA A 139 12.69 -5.74 5.16
N LEU A 140 13.52 -4.78 5.53
CA LEU A 140 13.75 -3.52 4.81
C LEU A 140 15.26 -3.39 4.55
N GLN A 141 15.66 -3.28 3.29
CA GLN A 141 17.06 -3.26 2.88
C GLN A 141 17.33 -2.09 1.94
N ARG A 142 18.36 -1.30 2.23
CA ARG A 142 18.77 -0.19 1.35
C ARG A 142 19.36 -0.75 0.06
N ALA A 143 18.87 -0.27 -1.08
CA ALA A 143 19.33 -0.63 -2.41
C ALA A 143 19.66 0.64 -3.21
N GLY A 144 20.82 1.24 -2.93
CA GLY A 144 21.22 2.53 -3.50
C GLY A 144 20.25 3.65 -3.11
N ARG A 145 19.57 4.24 -4.10
CA ARG A 145 18.54 5.28 -3.90
C ARG A 145 17.14 4.71 -3.62
N ALA A 146 16.98 3.38 -3.71
CA ALA A 146 15.75 2.67 -3.42
C ALA A 146 15.82 1.94 -2.08
N MET A 147 14.66 1.46 -1.64
CA MET A 147 14.47 0.53 -0.55
C MET A 147 13.87 -0.75 -1.13
N GLN A 148 14.48 -1.88 -0.83
CA GLN A 148 13.91 -3.19 -1.09
C GLN A 148 13.14 -3.63 0.15
N VAL A 149 11.86 -3.95 -0.03
CA VAL A 149 10.95 -4.40 1.03
C VAL A 149 10.62 -5.86 0.77
N ARG A 150 11.02 -6.74 1.68
CA ARG A 150 10.62 -8.16 1.64
C ARG A 150 9.32 -8.33 2.42
N LEU A 151 8.38 -9.01 1.78
CA LEU A 151 7.03 -9.24 2.28
C LEU A 151 6.78 -10.73 2.42
N ARG A 152 5.93 -11.11 3.37
CA ARG A 152 5.51 -12.49 3.60
C ARG A 152 3.99 -12.60 3.53
N LEU A 153 3.51 -13.57 2.76
CA LEU A 153 2.11 -13.98 2.68
C LEU A 153 1.78 -14.94 3.84
N SER A 154 0.49 -15.22 4.06
CA SER A 154 0.03 -16.08 5.17
C SER A 154 0.50 -17.53 5.09
N ASP A 155 0.83 -18.03 3.89
CA ASP A 155 1.40 -19.36 3.66
C ASP A 155 2.93 -19.41 3.81
N GLY A 156 3.56 -18.30 4.19
CA GLY A 156 5.01 -18.18 4.30
C GLY A 156 5.74 -17.85 2.98
N SER A 157 5.03 -17.84 1.85
CA SER A 157 5.60 -17.40 0.57
C SER A 157 6.06 -15.95 0.67
N THR A 158 7.17 -15.62 0.02
CA THR A 158 7.74 -14.28 0.05
C THR A 158 7.67 -13.60 -1.30
N LEU A 159 7.46 -12.29 -1.29
CA LEU A 159 7.68 -11.42 -2.44
C LEU A 159 8.46 -10.18 -2.03
N VAL A 160 8.91 -9.42 -3.01
CA VAL A 160 9.76 -8.25 -2.86
C VAL A 160 9.16 -7.09 -3.64
N SER A 161 9.16 -5.92 -3.01
CA SER A 161 8.84 -4.64 -3.63
C SER A 161 10.05 -3.72 -3.58
N ARG A 162 10.27 -2.94 -4.64
CA ARG A 162 11.29 -1.89 -4.67
C ARG A 162 10.60 -0.53 -4.70
N ILE A 163 10.78 0.26 -3.64
CA ILE A 163 10.19 1.60 -3.49
C ILE A 163 11.27 2.66 -3.25
N THR A 164 10.91 3.93 -3.29
CA THR A 164 11.84 4.99 -2.85
C THR A 164 11.98 4.98 -1.32
N ARG A 165 13.09 5.53 -0.83
CA ARG A 165 13.28 5.67 0.62
C ARG A 165 12.22 6.58 1.24
N GLU A 166 11.88 7.65 0.54
CA GLU A 166 10.90 8.63 0.99
C GLU A 166 9.50 8.01 1.08
N SER A 167 9.13 7.11 0.16
CA SER A 167 7.87 6.38 0.28
C SER A 167 7.86 5.46 1.50
N ALA A 168 8.97 4.81 1.84
CA ALA A 168 9.07 4.01 3.07
C ALA A 168 8.93 4.87 4.33
N GLU A 169 9.58 6.05 4.35
CA GLU A 169 9.50 7.02 5.44
C GLU A 169 8.08 7.56 5.63
N LEU A 170 7.41 7.95 4.54
CA LEU A 170 6.04 8.50 4.54
C LEU A 170 4.97 7.47 4.87
N LEU A 171 5.18 6.20 4.49
CA LEU A 171 4.30 5.08 4.86
C LEU A 171 4.61 4.52 6.26
N ASP A 172 5.62 5.08 6.94
CA ASP A 172 6.11 4.61 8.24
C ASP A 172 6.37 3.10 8.30
N LEU A 173 6.98 2.57 7.23
CA LEU A 173 7.18 1.13 7.10
C LEU A 173 8.24 0.63 8.08
N ALA A 174 7.87 -0.38 8.86
CA ALA A 174 8.74 -1.10 9.76
C ALA A 174 8.61 -2.62 9.54
N VAL A 175 9.56 -3.40 10.05
CA VAL A 175 9.40 -4.86 10.13
C VAL A 175 8.21 -5.17 11.03
N GLY A 176 7.31 -6.03 10.57
CA GLY A 176 6.06 -6.35 11.24
C GLY A 176 4.86 -5.55 10.73
N SER A 177 5.07 -4.45 9.97
CA SER A 177 3.96 -3.68 9.37
C SER A 177 3.09 -4.55 8.48
N GLU A 178 1.78 -4.46 8.66
CA GLU A 178 0.79 -5.07 7.78
C GLU A 178 0.54 -4.15 6.59
N VAL A 179 0.69 -4.69 5.38
CA VAL A 179 0.57 -3.93 4.14
C VAL A 179 -0.24 -4.72 3.10
N LEU A 180 -0.64 -4.03 2.05
CA LEU A 180 -1.23 -4.59 0.85
C LEU A 180 -0.24 -4.43 -0.30
N ALA A 181 0.25 -5.54 -0.83
CA ALA A 181 1.06 -5.55 -2.05
C ALA A 181 0.15 -5.52 -3.27
N LEU A 182 0.29 -4.47 -4.07
CA LEU A 182 -0.50 -4.21 -5.26
C LEU A 182 0.36 -4.44 -6.50
N ALA A 183 -0.15 -5.21 -7.46
CA ALA A 183 0.50 -5.36 -8.77
C ALA A 183 -0.51 -5.28 -9.90
N LYS A 184 -0.12 -4.64 -11.00
CA LYS A 184 -0.93 -4.60 -12.21
C LYS A 184 -0.91 -5.98 -12.87
N ALA A 185 -2.07 -6.51 -13.25
CA ALA A 185 -2.13 -7.82 -13.92
C ALA A 185 -1.26 -7.89 -15.18
N THR A 186 -1.16 -6.79 -15.93
CA THR A 186 -0.33 -6.70 -17.14
C THR A 186 1.17 -6.69 -16.88
N ALA A 187 1.62 -6.55 -15.63
CA ALA A 187 3.02 -6.66 -15.24
C ALA A 187 3.35 -8.06 -14.68
N VAL A 188 2.36 -8.96 -14.61
CA VAL A 188 2.50 -10.32 -14.09
C VAL A 188 2.44 -11.30 -15.26
N ALA A 189 3.55 -12.01 -15.48
CA ALA A 189 3.62 -13.08 -16.46
C ALA A 189 3.29 -14.42 -15.81
N VAL A 190 2.57 -15.28 -16.53
CA VAL A 190 2.24 -16.65 -16.09
C VAL A 190 3.00 -17.66 -16.93
N LEU A 191 3.73 -18.53 -16.24
CA LEU A 191 4.55 -19.59 -16.82
C LEU A 191 4.02 -20.96 -16.39
N ALA A 192 4.17 -21.97 -17.25
CA ALA A 192 3.94 -23.35 -16.86
C ALA A 192 5.00 -23.79 -15.83
N ALA A 193 4.60 -24.60 -14.84
CA ALA A 193 5.55 -25.18 -13.90
C ALA A 193 6.26 -26.40 -14.51
N PRO A 194 7.56 -26.64 -14.22
CA PRO A 194 8.43 -25.82 -13.37
C PRO A 194 9.03 -24.61 -14.12
N ALA A 195 8.99 -23.43 -13.51
CA ALA A 195 9.50 -22.18 -14.10
C ALA A 195 10.98 -21.91 -13.72
N ASN A 196 11.87 -22.83 -14.12
CA ASN A 196 13.28 -22.84 -13.71
C ASN A 196 14.14 -21.73 -14.35
N GLY A 197 13.65 -21.01 -15.36
CA GLY A 197 14.46 -20.10 -16.19
C GLY A 197 14.17 -18.60 -16.04
N SER A 198 13.16 -18.17 -15.27
CA SER A 198 12.95 -16.73 -15.07
C SER A 198 14.07 -16.19 -14.17
N ALA A 199 14.49 -14.93 -14.34
CA ALA A 199 15.42 -14.22 -13.46
C ALA A 199 14.71 -13.19 -12.54
N LEU A 200 13.39 -13.04 -12.68
CA LEU A 200 12.62 -12.05 -11.93
C LEU A 200 12.55 -12.40 -10.42
N PRO A 201 12.55 -11.39 -9.54
CA PRO A 201 12.67 -11.59 -8.09
C PRO A 201 11.42 -12.22 -7.48
N ASN A 202 10.23 -11.95 -8.04
CA ASN A 202 8.98 -12.47 -7.50
C ASN A 202 8.55 -13.73 -8.25
N ARG A 203 8.33 -14.81 -7.50
CA ARG A 203 7.81 -16.09 -8.00
C ARG A 203 6.81 -16.62 -7.01
N LEU A 204 5.55 -16.70 -7.40
CA LEU A 204 4.52 -17.32 -6.57
C LEU A 204 3.95 -18.52 -7.33
N HIS A 205 3.93 -19.65 -6.65
CA HIS A 205 3.41 -20.89 -7.21
C HIS A 205 1.91 -20.97 -6.96
N GLY A 206 1.19 -21.52 -7.93
CA GLY A 206 -0.23 -21.71 -7.81
C GLY A 206 -0.78 -22.72 -8.80
N THR A 207 -2.09 -22.87 -8.75
CA THR A 207 -2.84 -23.73 -9.67
C THR A 207 -3.78 -22.88 -10.51
N VAL A 208 -3.86 -23.16 -11.81
CA VAL A 208 -4.75 -22.43 -12.72
C VAL A 208 -6.20 -22.64 -12.31
N ALA A 209 -6.87 -21.56 -11.91
CA ALA A 209 -8.27 -21.57 -11.51
C ALA A 209 -9.20 -21.14 -12.65
N ARG A 210 -8.76 -20.19 -13.49
CA ARG A 210 -9.54 -19.69 -14.64
C ARG A 210 -8.62 -19.24 -15.77
N LEU A 211 -9.13 -19.36 -16.99
CA LEU A 211 -8.49 -18.90 -18.22
C LEU A 211 -9.51 -18.10 -19.05
N ALA A 212 -9.08 -16.96 -19.58
CA ALA A 212 -9.77 -16.25 -20.65
C ALA A 212 -8.83 -16.18 -21.87
N ARG A 213 -9.22 -16.84 -22.95
CA ARG A 213 -8.34 -17.06 -24.11
C ARG A 213 -8.24 -15.82 -24.99
N SER A 214 -7.05 -15.55 -25.52
CA SER A 214 -6.81 -14.47 -26.48
C SER A 214 -5.64 -14.78 -27.42
N THR A 215 -5.63 -14.13 -28.59
CA THR A 215 -4.54 -14.25 -29.58
C THR A 215 -3.22 -13.65 -29.09
N SER A 216 -3.29 -12.65 -28.21
CA SER A 216 -2.12 -11.96 -27.64
C SER A 216 -1.56 -12.62 -26.36
N GLY A 217 -2.14 -13.73 -25.93
CA GLY A 217 -1.84 -14.37 -24.64
C GLY A 217 -3.05 -14.38 -23.73
N ASP A 218 -3.20 -15.44 -22.94
CA ASP A 218 -4.39 -15.67 -22.15
C ASP A 218 -4.32 -14.90 -20.83
N GLU A 219 -5.45 -14.35 -20.39
CA GLU A 219 -5.58 -13.92 -19.00
C GLU A 219 -5.78 -15.15 -18.14
N VAL A 220 -4.89 -15.31 -17.16
CA VAL A 220 -4.85 -16.48 -16.28
C VAL A 220 -5.06 -16.04 -14.85
N VAL A 221 -5.99 -16.70 -14.16
CA VAL A 221 -6.19 -16.57 -12.72
C VAL A 221 -5.61 -17.80 -12.05
N LEU A 222 -4.63 -17.61 -11.17
CA LEU A 222 -4.05 -18.66 -10.33
C LEU A 222 -4.60 -18.57 -8.91
N THR A 223 -4.89 -19.72 -8.31
CA THR A 223 -5.02 -19.86 -6.85
C THR A 223 -3.66 -20.17 -6.26
N LEU A 224 -3.17 -19.30 -5.38
CA LEU A 224 -1.92 -19.48 -4.63
C LEU A 224 -2.12 -20.45 -3.46
N ALA A 225 -1.04 -20.93 -2.85
CA ALA A 225 -1.11 -21.86 -1.71
C ALA A 225 -1.81 -21.24 -0.47
N CYS A 226 -1.67 -19.92 -0.26
CA CYS A 226 -2.43 -19.15 0.74
C CYS A 226 -3.94 -18.99 0.43
N GLY A 227 -4.45 -19.54 -0.67
CA GLY A 227 -5.85 -19.44 -1.09
C GLY A 227 -6.22 -18.14 -1.81
N LEU A 228 -5.31 -17.15 -1.83
CA LEU A 228 -5.48 -15.92 -2.59
C LEU A 228 -5.43 -16.16 -4.10
N GLN A 229 -6.09 -15.28 -4.86
CA GLN A 229 -6.07 -15.31 -6.31
C GLN A 229 -5.05 -14.31 -6.86
N MET A 230 -4.39 -14.68 -7.95
CA MET A 230 -3.50 -13.78 -8.68
C MET A 230 -3.80 -13.86 -10.17
N VAL A 231 -3.87 -12.70 -10.82
CA VAL A 231 -4.16 -12.52 -12.23
C VAL A 231 -2.89 -12.08 -12.97
N GLY A 232 -2.59 -12.75 -14.06
CA GLY A 232 -1.52 -12.39 -14.98
C GLY A 232 -1.83 -12.83 -16.40
N PHE A 233 -0.85 -12.67 -17.28
CA PHE A 233 -0.99 -13.05 -18.68
C PHE A 233 0.07 -14.08 -19.08
N SER A 234 -0.34 -15.08 -19.85
CA SER A 234 0.59 -16.03 -20.46
C SER A 234 1.16 -15.48 -21.77
N ALA A 235 2.27 -16.07 -22.23
CA ALA A 235 2.70 -15.88 -23.61
C ALA A 235 1.65 -16.43 -24.60
N PRO A 236 1.53 -15.85 -25.82
CA PRO A 236 0.71 -16.42 -26.89
C PRO A 236 1.06 -17.89 -27.14
N GLY A 237 0.04 -18.71 -27.39
CA GLY A 237 0.21 -20.13 -27.70
C GLY A 237 0.49 -21.04 -26.51
N LEU A 238 0.66 -20.51 -25.29
CA LEU A 238 0.81 -21.34 -24.10
C LEU A 238 -0.53 -22.01 -23.73
N GLN A 239 -0.60 -23.34 -23.90
CA GLN A 239 -1.83 -24.10 -23.68
C GLN A 239 -2.00 -24.57 -22.22
N LEU A 240 -2.04 -23.63 -21.27
CA LEU A 240 -2.36 -23.96 -19.86
C LEU A 240 -3.79 -24.53 -19.75
N LYS A 241 -4.01 -25.43 -18.78
CA LYS A 241 -5.32 -25.98 -18.44
C LYS A 241 -5.72 -25.64 -17.00
N VAL A 242 -7.02 -25.50 -16.74
CA VAL A 242 -7.53 -25.39 -15.36
C VAL A 242 -7.12 -26.62 -14.56
N GLY A 243 -6.68 -26.41 -13.33
CA GLY A 243 -6.12 -27.45 -12.46
C GLY A 243 -4.62 -27.71 -12.66
N GLN A 244 -3.99 -27.13 -13.69
CA GLN A 244 -2.56 -27.29 -13.92
C GLN A 244 -1.74 -26.40 -12.98
N ALA A 245 -0.58 -26.90 -12.54
CA ALA A 245 0.40 -26.11 -11.80
C ALA A 245 1.06 -25.05 -12.71
N ALA A 246 1.15 -23.83 -12.20
CA ALA A 246 1.74 -22.69 -12.88
C ALA A 246 2.45 -21.76 -11.89
N VAL A 247 3.27 -20.86 -12.42
CA VAL A 247 4.02 -19.88 -11.63
C VAL A 247 3.77 -18.49 -12.19
N VAL A 248 3.44 -17.55 -11.33
CA VAL A 248 3.43 -16.12 -11.68
C VAL A 248 4.81 -15.53 -11.40
N VAL A 249 5.32 -14.74 -12.33
CA VAL A 249 6.61 -14.05 -12.21
C VAL A 249 6.47 -12.57 -12.57
N PHE A 250 7.12 -11.70 -11.81
CA PHE A 250 7.06 -10.24 -11.99
C PHE A 250 8.25 -9.55 -11.33
N ASP A 251 8.55 -8.34 -11.80
CA ASP A 251 9.61 -7.49 -11.22
C ASP A 251 9.20 -6.95 -9.84
N ASP A 252 10.16 -6.65 -8.98
CA ASP A 252 9.91 -6.01 -7.68
C ASP A 252 9.52 -4.52 -7.82
N ALA A 253 9.88 -3.85 -8.93
CA ALA A 253 9.38 -2.51 -9.25
C ALA A 253 7.91 -2.51 -9.70
N ALA A 254 7.35 -3.67 -10.08
CA ALA A 254 5.93 -3.79 -10.44
C ALA A 254 5.00 -3.88 -9.21
N VAL A 255 5.58 -3.93 -8.01
CA VAL A 255 4.84 -4.08 -6.74
C VAL A 255 4.79 -2.74 -6.02
N VAL A 256 3.58 -2.21 -5.86
CA VAL A 256 3.31 -1.02 -5.05
C VAL A 256 2.82 -1.46 -3.68
N LEU A 257 3.20 -0.71 -2.64
CA LEU A 257 2.73 -0.96 -1.27
C LEU A 257 1.68 0.06 -0.89
N ALA A 258 0.60 -0.43 -0.29
CA ALA A 258 -0.38 0.40 0.40
C ALA A 258 -0.50 -0.08 1.85
N ILE A 259 -0.68 0.87 2.76
CA ILE A 259 -1.08 0.60 4.14
C ILE A 259 -2.60 0.79 4.25
N GLY A 260 -3.22 0.10 5.20
CA GLY A 260 -4.63 0.38 5.52
C GLY A 260 -4.78 1.82 6.01
N GLY A 261 -5.85 2.50 5.58
CA GLY A 261 -6.31 3.77 6.15
C GLY A 261 -7.27 3.57 7.32
#